data_AF-A0A960EU93-F1
#
_entry.id   AF-A0A960EU93-F1
#
_cell.length_a   1.000
_cell.length_b   1.000
_cell.length_c   1.000
_cell.angle_alpha   90.00
_cell.angle_beta   90.00
_cell.angle_gamma   90.00
#
_symmetry.space_group_name_H-M   'P 1'
#
loop_
_entity.id
_entity.type
_entity.pdbx_description
1 polymer ?
#
loop_
_entity_poly.entity_id
_entity_poly.type
_entity_poly.pdbx_seq_one_letter_code
_entity_poly.pdbx_strand_id
1 'polypeptide(L)'
;MSQNDGPFDHDAEDDYPPERESYDDGYDYDDADPADERDERTGSRNPLRRRQQPVDSGVLLQRVLDIVSSARSLPLSASVSINRDEVLDLLEEIQERLDDELKEARWLRKEREDYLEKARKDGDDIVLTARARAERLVEKAEVVKAAELRARRIKEAAEAEARRLRLETEDYCDQHLAKFEIILERTLKSVSGGRKKLQTTGLRHTDEDDGGPPTEPILP
;
A
#
# COMPACT_ATOMS: atom_id res chain seq x y z
N MET A 1 -63.55 27.54 -21.41
CA MET A 1 -63.45 26.38 -20.50
C MET A 1 -62.03 26.41 -19.96
N SER A 2 -61.77 27.16 -18.89
CA SER A 2 -62.11 26.92 -17.49
C SER A 2 -61.27 25.81 -16.86
N GLN A 3 -60.43 26.26 -15.90
CA GLN A 3 -60.05 25.62 -14.63
C GLN A 3 -59.06 24.44 -14.70
N ASN A 4 -57.84 24.62 -14.15
CA ASN A 4 -57.43 24.52 -12.72
C ASN A 4 -57.09 23.04 -12.38
N ASP A 5 -56.10 22.67 -11.57
CA ASP A 5 -55.33 23.33 -10.50
C ASP A 5 -53.95 22.64 -10.35
N GLY A 6 -52.94 23.37 -9.87
CA GLY A 6 -51.55 22.90 -9.60
C GLY A 6 -51.42 22.02 -8.35
N PRO A 7 -50.42 22.20 -7.46
CA PRO A 7 -49.04 22.69 -7.60
C PRO A 7 -48.04 21.64 -7.00
N PHE A 8 -46.75 21.64 -7.35
CA PHE A 8 -45.75 21.08 -6.42
C PHE A 8 -44.41 21.80 -6.57
N ASP A 9 -44.11 22.56 -5.51
CA ASP A 9 -42.82 23.09 -5.10
C ASP A 9 -41.78 21.98 -4.90
N HIS A 10 -40.51 22.39 -4.85
CA HIS A 10 -39.43 21.86 -3.99
C HIS A 10 -39.25 20.31 -3.99
N ASP A 11 -38.14 19.73 -4.47
CA ASP A 11 -36.78 19.99 -4.05
C ASP A 11 -35.78 19.40 -5.05
N ALA A 12 -34.82 20.20 -5.50
CA ALA A 12 -33.58 19.67 -6.04
C ALA A 12 -32.69 19.28 -4.85
N GLU A 13 -33.01 18.15 -4.21
CA GLU A 13 -32.13 17.52 -3.23
C GLU A 13 -30.91 16.95 -3.97
N ASP A 14 -29.79 17.64 -3.80
CA ASP A 14 -28.48 17.08 -3.51
C ASP A 14 -28.21 15.63 -3.97
N ASP A 15 -27.91 15.48 -5.26
CA ASP A 15 -27.21 14.29 -5.77
C ASP A 15 -25.68 14.45 -5.56
N TYR A 16 -25.30 14.85 -4.33
CA TYR A 16 -23.92 14.73 -3.89
C TYR A 16 -23.64 13.24 -3.65
N PRO A 17 -22.64 12.64 -4.32
CA PRO A 17 -22.25 11.27 -4.01
C PRO A 17 -21.86 11.21 -2.53
N PRO A 18 -22.24 10.15 -1.79
CA PRO A 18 -21.95 10.07 -0.37
C PRO A 18 -20.47 10.27 -0.15
N GLU A 19 -20.16 11.19 0.78
CA GLU A 19 -18.81 11.48 1.24
C GLU A 19 -18.08 10.15 1.40
N ARG A 20 -17.02 9.97 0.60
CA ARG A 20 -16.13 8.84 0.80
C ARG A 20 -15.62 8.99 2.22
N GLU A 21 -16.06 8.09 3.10
CA GLU A 21 -15.42 7.82 4.37
C GLU A 21 -13.92 7.90 4.11
N SER A 22 -13.27 8.81 4.84
CA SER A 22 -11.84 9.00 4.76
C SER A 22 -11.21 7.62 4.84
N TYR A 23 -10.63 7.17 3.73
CA TYR A 23 -9.67 6.09 3.77
C TYR A 23 -8.56 6.61 4.67
N ASP A 24 -8.62 6.22 5.94
CA ASP A 24 -7.49 6.18 6.84
C ASP A 24 -6.56 5.11 6.30
N ASP A 25 -5.98 5.41 5.14
CA ASP A 25 -4.93 4.62 4.55
C ASP A 25 -3.70 4.96 5.38
N GLY A 26 -3.61 4.28 6.52
CA GLY A 26 -2.42 4.19 7.36
C GLY A 26 -1.31 3.50 6.58
N TYR A 27 -0.88 4.13 5.48
CA TYR A 27 0.46 3.94 4.97
C TYR A 27 1.38 4.46 6.05
N ASP A 28 1.86 3.52 6.85
CA ASP A 28 2.98 3.71 7.74
C ASP A 28 4.19 4.10 6.86
N TYR A 29 4.35 5.39 6.60
CA TYR A 29 5.51 6.00 5.95
C TYR A 29 6.72 6.00 6.90
N ASP A 30 6.85 4.98 7.77
CA ASP A 30 7.98 4.83 8.69
C ASP A 30 9.19 4.13 8.06
N ASP A 31 9.09 3.70 6.79
CA ASP A 31 10.25 3.43 5.93
C ASP A 31 10.44 4.60 4.95
N ALA A 32 10.50 5.83 5.49
CA ALA A 32 11.17 6.92 4.79
C ALA A 32 12.62 6.46 4.53
N ASP A 33 12.87 5.98 3.32
CA ASP A 33 14.21 5.71 2.81
C ASP A 33 15.01 7.01 2.97
N PRO A 34 16.02 7.09 3.86
CA PRO A 34 16.79 8.32 4.04
C PRO A 34 17.69 8.63 2.83
N ALA A 35 17.53 7.92 1.71
CA ALA A 35 18.36 8.01 0.53
C ALA A 35 17.90 9.03 -0.53
N ASP A 36 17.05 10.01 -0.20
CA ASP A 36 16.80 11.16 -1.09
C ASP A 36 17.45 12.48 -0.62
N GLU A 37 18.48 12.38 0.23
CA GLU A 37 19.61 13.30 0.13
C GLU A 37 20.42 12.93 -1.11
N ARG A 38 19.83 13.12 -2.30
CA ARG A 38 20.61 13.19 -3.53
C ARG A 38 21.54 14.36 -3.39
N ASP A 39 22.76 14.02 -3.00
CA ASP A 39 23.98 14.81 -3.01
C ASP A 39 23.92 15.78 -4.21
N GLU A 40 23.59 17.05 -3.95
CA GLU A 40 23.77 18.17 -4.88
C GLU A 40 25.25 18.43 -5.16
N ARG A 41 26.09 17.39 -5.16
CA ARG A 41 27.35 17.34 -5.89
C ARG A 41 27.05 17.16 -7.38
N THR A 42 26.21 18.04 -7.92
CA THR A 42 26.45 18.53 -9.27
C THR A 42 27.88 19.03 -9.24
N GLY A 43 28.74 18.29 -9.95
CA GLY A 43 30.17 18.47 -9.89
C GLY A 43 30.48 19.95 -9.95
N SER A 44 31.03 20.48 -8.86
CA SER A 44 31.94 21.60 -8.93
C SER A 44 33.07 21.10 -9.82
N ARG A 45 32.87 21.25 -11.14
CA ARG A 45 33.89 21.25 -12.16
C ARG A 45 34.85 22.30 -11.67
N ASN A 46 35.83 21.90 -10.89
CA ASN A 46 36.84 22.78 -10.36
C ASN A 46 37.52 23.43 -11.57
N PRO A 47 37.21 24.69 -11.95
CA PRO A 47 37.68 25.26 -13.22
C PRO A 47 39.14 25.71 -13.13
N LEU A 48 39.83 25.40 -12.03
CA LEU A 48 41.10 26.01 -11.66
C LEU A 48 42.30 25.05 -11.68
N ARG A 49 42.17 23.86 -12.27
CA ARG A 49 43.36 23.03 -12.59
C ARG A 49 43.94 23.30 -13.97
N ARG A 50 43.75 24.52 -14.51
CA ARG A 50 44.67 25.08 -15.52
C ARG A 50 45.91 25.66 -14.82
N ARG A 51 46.50 24.88 -13.92
CA ARG A 51 47.72 25.25 -13.21
C ARG A 51 48.83 24.47 -13.90
N GLN A 52 49.45 25.13 -14.88
CA GLN A 52 50.71 24.75 -15.54
C GLN A 52 50.94 23.24 -15.60
N GLN A 53 50.52 22.61 -16.69
CA GLN A 53 51.10 21.30 -17.01
C GLN A 53 52.61 21.56 -17.12
N PRO A 54 53.44 20.96 -16.25
CA PRO A 54 54.88 21.02 -16.43
C PRO A 54 55.18 20.54 -17.85
N VAL A 55 56.21 21.12 -18.47
CA VAL A 55 56.63 20.74 -19.82
C VAL A 55 56.77 19.22 -19.84
N ASP A 56 55.90 18.55 -20.62
CA ASP A 56 55.85 17.10 -20.75
C ASP A 56 57.24 16.59 -21.10
N SER A 57 57.67 15.52 -20.43
CA SER A 57 58.93 14.84 -20.73
C SER A 57 59.11 14.57 -22.22
N GLY A 58 58.00 14.33 -22.95
CA GLY A 58 57.96 14.20 -24.41
C GLY A 58 58.42 15.45 -25.18
N VAL A 59 58.13 16.66 -24.67
CA VAL A 59 58.56 17.92 -25.31
C VAL A 59 60.07 18.12 -25.15
N LEU A 60 60.63 17.75 -23.99
CA LEU A 60 62.08 17.81 -23.78
C LEU A 60 62.80 16.74 -24.62
N LEU A 61 62.25 15.53 -24.72
CA LEU A 61 62.78 14.49 -25.62
C LEU A 61 62.80 14.96 -27.07
N GLN A 62 61.74 15.63 -27.51
CA GLN A 62 61.70 16.22 -28.85
C GLN A 62 62.79 17.28 -29.03
N ARG A 63 63.02 18.13 -28.02
CA ARG A 63 64.10 19.12 -28.05
C ARG A 63 65.48 18.48 -28.16
N VAL A 64 65.74 17.40 -27.44
CA VAL A 64 67.01 16.64 -27.56
C VAL A 64 67.15 16.06 -28.98
N LEU A 65 66.07 15.50 -29.53
CA LEU A 65 66.06 14.96 -30.90
C LEU A 65 66.34 16.05 -31.94
N ASP A 66 65.80 17.25 -31.76
CA ASP A 66 66.03 18.40 -32.62
C ASP A 66 67.49 18.88 -32.55
N ILE A 67 68.09 18.90 -31.35
CA ILE A 67 69.52 19.22 -31.16
C ILE A 67 70.41 18.22 -31.89
N VAL A 68 70.15 16.91 -31.74
CA VAL A 68 70.95 15.86 -32.39
C VAL A 68 70.81 15.90 -33.91
N SER A 69 69.59 16.13 -34.42
CA SER A 69 69.32 16.14 -35.86
C SER A 69 69.84 17.38 -36.60
N SER A 70 69.91 18.53 -35.92
CA SER A 70 70.40 19.80 -36.49
C SER A 70 71.90 20.05 -36.30
N ALA A 71 72.61 19.13 -35.65
CA ALA A 71 73.99 19.35 -35.24
C ALA A 71 75.00 19.27 -36.40
N ARG A 72 76.10 20.03 -36.26
CA ARG A 72 77.09 20.24 -37.32
C ARG A 72 77.97 19.01 -37.52
N SER A 73 77.98 18.44 -38.73
CA SER A 73 78.88 17.33 -39.10
C SER A 73 80.33 17.80 -39.29
N LEU A 74 81.30 16.97 -38.90
CA LEU A 74 82.73 17.23 -39.10
C LEU A 74 83.21 16.72 -40.47
N PRO A 75 84.05 17.47 -41.21
CA PRO A 75 84.55 17.03 -42.51
C PRO A 75 85.43 15.78 -42.35
N LEU A 76 85.30 14.83 -43.29
CA LEU A 76 86.04 13.56 -43.32
C LEU A 76 85.77 12.60 -42.14
N SER A 77 84.68 12.80 -41.38
CA SER A 77 84.24 11.90 -40.30
C SER A 77 82.72 11.74 -40.30
N ALA A 78 82.23 10.63 -39.73
CA ALA A 78 80.81 10.42 -39.45
C ALA A 78 80.35 11.10 -38.13
N SER A 79 81.24 11.84 -37.46
CA SER A 79 80.98 12.47 -36.16
C SER A 79 80.29 13.83 -36.29
N VAL A 80 79.43 14.13 -35.32
CA VAL A 80 78.64 15.36 -35.23
C VAL A 80 79.01 16.10 -33.94
N SER A 81 79.13 17.43 -34.03
CA SER A 81 79.48 18.30 -32.91
C SER A 81 78.21 18.82 -32.21
N ILE A 82 78.03 18.46 -30.94
CA ILE A 82 76.88 18.85 -30.10
C ILE A 82 77.40 19.45 -28.79
N ASN A 83 76.66 20.40 -28.21
CA ASN A 83 76.91 20.87 -26.85
C ASN A 83 76.52 19.76 -25.85
N ARG A 84 77.54 19.08 -25.32
CA ARG A 84 77.36 17.96 -24.40
C ARG A 84 76.61 18.36 -23.13
N ASP A 85 76.94 19.52 -22.57
CA ASP A 85 76.40 19.95 -21.28
C ASP A 85 74.90 20.26 -21.40
N GLU A 86 74.49 20.95 -22.48
CA GLU A 86 73.06 21.23 -22.75
C GLU A 86 72.23 19.95 -22.94
N VAL A 87 72.77 18.94 -23.63
CA VAL A 87 72.05 17.68 -23.82
C VAL A 87 71.99 16.86 -22.55
N LEU A 88 73.05 16.84 -21.73
CA LEU A 88 73.03 16.16 -20.44
C LEU A 88 72.02 16.78 -19.49
N ASP A 89 71.99 18.12 -19.38
CA ASP A 89 71.02 18.83 -18.55
C ASP A 89 69.57 18.50 -18.97
N LEU A 90 69.28 18.50 -20.27
CA LEU A 90 67.97 18.12 -20.80
C LEU A 90 67.61 16.67 -20.50
N LEU A 91 68.56 15.73 -20.60
CA LEU A 91 68.34 14.32 -20.30
C LEU A 91 68.11 14.06 -18.81
N GLU A 92 68.81 14.76 -17.93
CA GLU A 92 68.60 14.71 -16.48
C GLU A 92 67.19 15.24 -16.13
N GLU A 93 66.79 16.39 -16.71
CA GLU A 93 65.46 16.96 -16.52
C GLU A 93 64.34 16.03 -17.05
N ILE A 94 64.56 15.36 -18.19
CA ILE A 94 63.65 14.35 -18.73
C ILE A 94 63.53 13.17 -17.76
N GLN A 95 64.67 12.67 -17.25
CA GLN A 95 64.68 11.50 -16.39
C GLN A 95 63.87 11.74 -15.11
N GLU A 96 64.09 12.87 -14.44
CA GLU A 96 63.36 13.22 -13.22
C GLU A 96 61.84 13.32 -13.48
N ARG A 97 61.44 13.96 -14.59
CA ARG A 97 60.02 14.11 -14.93
C ARG A 97 59.36 12.80 -15.33
N LEU A 98 60.03 11.96 -16.12
CA LEU A 98 59.50 10.64 -16.49
C LEU A 98 59.28 9.78 -15.25
N ASP A 99 60.20 9.81 -14.29
CA ASP A 99 60.05 9.06 -13.05
C ASP A 99 58.82 9.51 -12.26
N ASP A 100 58.54 10.82 -12.21
CA ASP A 100 57.37 11.37 -11.53
C ASP A 100 56.06 11.10 -12.28
N GLU A 101 56.03 11.28 -13.60
CA GLU A 101 54.89 10.94 -14.45
C GLU A 101 54.54 9.44 -14.36
N LEU A 102 55.55 8.56 -14.33
CA LEU A 102 55.36 7.12 -14.15
C LEU A 102 54.82 6.77 -12.77
N LYS A 103 55.27 7.44 -11.70
CA LYS A 103 54.70 7.26 -10.35
C LYS A 103 53.24 7.69 -10.33
N GLU A 104 52.91 8.84 -10.90
CA GLU A 104 51.53 9.36 -10.96
C GLU A 104 50.63 8.41 -11.78
N ALA A 105 51.10 7.92 -12.94
CA ALA A 105 50.37 6.97 -13.76
C ALA A 105 50.09 5.64 -13.03
N ARG A 106 51.10 5.12 -12.30
CA ARG A 106 50.94 3.90 -11.48
C ARG A 106 49.95 4.14 -10.33
N TRP A 107 50.03 5.29 -9.67
CA TRP A 107 49.10 5.66 -8.61
C TRP A 107 47.66 5.77 -9.14
N LEU A 108 47.45 6.47 -10.25
CA LEU A 108 46.15 6.62 -10.89
C LEU A 108 45.56 5.27 -11.32
N ARG A 109 46.39 4.36 -11.85
CA ARG A 109 45.95 3.01 -12.20
C ARG A 109 45.45 2.26 -10.96
N LYS A 110 46.20 2.32 -9.87
CA LYS A 110 45.80 1.71 -8.60
C LYS A 110 44.50 2.32 -8.08
N GLU A 111 44.40 3.64 -8.05
CA GLU A 111 43.20 4.35 -7.58
C GLU A 111 41.96 3.96 -8.40
N ARG A 112 42.13 3.79 -9.73
CA ARG A 112 41.07 3.30 -10.61
C ARG A 112 40.68 1.86 -10.29
N GLU A 113 41.64 0.99 -10.01
CA GLU A 113 41.38 -0.40 -9.62
C GLU A 113 40.58 -0.45 -8.30
N ASP A 114 41.02 0.29 -7.28
CA ASP A 114 40.37 0.40 -5.97
C ASP A 114 38.94 0.97 -6.11
N TYR A 115 38.75 2.00 -6.95
CA TYR A 115 37.43 2.57 -7.24
C TYR A 115 36.51 1.56 -7.93
N LEU A 116 37.01 0.80 -8.90
CA LEU A 116 36.22 -0.20 -9.61
C LEU A 116 35.83 -1.36 -8.69
N GLU A 117 36.71 -1.79 -7.79
CA GLU A 117 36.40 -2.80 -6.79
C GLU A 117 35.29 -2.32 -5.86
N LYS A 118 35.41 -1.08 -5.35
CA LYS A 118 34.38 -0.48 -4.50
C LYS A 118 33.04 -0.36 -5.22
N ALA A 119 33.03 0.15 -6.46
CA ALA A 119 31.81 0.30 -7.25
C ALA A 119 31.13 -1.05 -7.54
N ARG A 120 31.91 -2.11 -7.74
CA ARG A 120 31.37 -3.48 -7.89
C ARG A 120 30.71 -3.95 -6.61
N LYS A 121 31.40 -3.80 -5.47
CA LYS A 121 30.86 -4.18 -4.16
C LYS A 121 29.57 -3.43 -3.85
N ASP A 122 29.55 -2.12 -4.05
CA ASP A 122 28.36 -1.30 -3.85
C ASP A 122 27.21 -1.75 -4.76
N GLY A 123 27.51 -2.11 -6.02
CA GLY A 123 26.54 -2.68 -6.95
C GLY A 123 25.96 -4.02 -6.49
N ASP A 124 26.81 -4.93 -6.00
CA ASP A 124 26.40 -6.22 -5.46
C ASP A 124 25.51 -6.05 -4.21
N ASP A 125 25.86 -5.13 -3.32
CA ASP A 125 25.10 -4.80 -2.11
C ASP A 125 23.71 -4.22 -2.45
N ILE A 126 23.61 -3.36 -3.47
CA ILE A 126 22.34 -2.83 -3.97
C ILE A 126 21.47 -3.97 -4.50
N VAL A 127 22.01 -4.86 -5.33
CA VAL A 127 21.26 -5.99 -5.89
C VAL A 127 20.78 -6.94 -4.80
N LEU A 128 21.62 -7.22 -3.80
CA LEU A 128 21.27 -8.07 -2.67
C LEU A 128 20.14 -7.45 -1.84
N THR A 129 20.22 -6.16 -1.53
CA THR A 129 19.20 -5.44 -0.78
C THR A 129 17.87 -5.39 -1.53
N ALA A 130 17.91 -5.12 -2.84
CA ALA A 130 16.72 -5.10 -3.70
C ALA A 130 16.02 -6.48 -3.74
N ARG A 131 16.79 -7.57 -3.83
CA ARG A 131 16.24 -8.94 -3.78
C ARG A 131 15.57 -9.23 -2.44
N ALA A 132 16.24 -8.91 -1.33
CA ALA A 132 15.66 -9.11 0.00
C ALA A 132 14.36 -8.31 0.20
N ARG A 133 14.29 -7.07 -0.33
CA ARG A 133 13.06 -6.26 -0.29
C ARG A 133 11.96 -6.88 -1.15
N ALA A 134 12.28 -7.37 -2.34
CA ALA A 134 11.32 -8.02 -3.22
C ALA A 134 10.73 -9.29 -2.58
N GLU A 135 11.56 -10.12 -1.96
CA GLU A 135 11.12 -11.32 -1.24
C GLU A 135 10.13 -10.97 -0.11
N ARG A 136 10.44 -9.96 0.71
CA ARG A 136 9.55 -9.48 1.78
C ARG A 136 8.22 -8.96 1.24
N LEU A 137 8.21 -8.27 0.10
CA LEU A 137 6.97 -7.77 -0.52
C LEU A 137 6.09 -8.92 -1.02
N VAL A 138 6.70 -9.96 -1.61
CA VAL A 138 5.97 -11.15 -2.04
C VAL A 138 5.36 -11.87 -0.84
N GLU A 139 6.14 -12.09 0.23
CA GLU A 139 5.64 -12.70 1.47
C GLU A 139 4.46 -11.90 2.06
N LYS A 140 4.60 -10.58 2.18
CA LYS A 140 3.50 -9.71 2.63
C LYS A 140 2.26 -9.84 1.74
N ALA A 141 2.43 -9.84 0.42
CA ALA A 141 1.31 -9.98 -0.52
C ALA A 141 0.61 -11.34 -0.40
N GLU A 142 1.35 -12.42 -0.18
CA GLU A 142 0.77 -13.75 0.05
C GLU A 142 -0.02 -13.81 1.35
N VAL A 143 0.49 -13.20 2.42
CA VAL A 143 -0.22 -13.08 3.71
C VAL A 143 -1.52 -12.30 3.54
N VAL A 144 -1.50 -11.16 2.85
CA VAL A 144 -2.70 -10.36 2.57
C VAL A 144 -3.73 -11.16 1.78
N LYS A 145 -3.30 -11.82 0.69
CA LYS A 145 -4.20 -12.65 -0.13
C LYS A 145 -4.82 -13.81 0.68
N ALA A 146 -4.05 -14.45 1.56
CA ALA A 146 -4.55 -15.50 2.43
C ALA A 146 -5.57 -14.95 3.46
N ALA A 147 -5.30 -13.76 4.02
CA ALA A 147 -6.18 -13.08 4.95
C ALA A 147 -7.51 -12.68 4.28
N GLU A 148 -7.47 -12.12 3.07
CA GLU A 148 -8.67 -11.78 2.28
C GLU A 148 -9.52 -13.01 1.98
N LEU A 149 -8.90 -14.12 1.55
CA LEU A 149 -9.61 -15.36 1.28
C LEU A 149 -10.28 -15.89 2.56
N ARG A 150 -9.59 -15.82 3.70
CA ARG A 150 -10.15 -16.22 5.00
C ARG A 150 -11.31 -15.31 5.40
N ALA A 151 -11.16 -13.99 5.25
CA ALA A 151 -12.20 -13.02 5.56
C ALA A 151 -13.46 -13.27 4.70
N ARG A 152 -13.27 -13.50 3.40
CA ARG A 152 -14.37 -13.85 2.49
C ARG A 152 -15.12 -15.11 2.93
N ARG A 153 -14.40 -16.19 3.27
CA ARG A 153 -15.01 -17.42 3.78
C ARG A 153 -15.80 -17.19 5.07
N ILE A 154 -15.27 -16.39 6.00
CA ILE A 154 -15.95 -16.05 7.24
C ILE A 154 -17.24 -15.28 6.95
N LYS A 155 -17.20 -14.29 6.05
CA LYS A 155 -18.39 -13.53 5.65
C LYS A 155 -19.44 -14.43 5.01
N GLU A 156 -19.05 -15.26 4.04
CA GLU A 156 -19.97 -16.20 3.38
C GLU A 156 -20.60 -17.18 4.38
N ALA A 157 -19.82 -17.70 5.34
CA ALA A 157 -20.33 -18.57 6.40
C ALA A 157 -21.29 -17.84 7.34
N ALA A 158 -20.95 -16.64 7.78
CA ALA A 158 -21.79 -15.82 8.66
C ALA A 158 -23.12 -15.45 7.98
N GLU A 159 -23.09 -15.10 6.69
CA GLU A 159 -24.30 -14.82 5.92
C GLU A 159 -25.19 -16.06 5.75
N ALA A 160 -24.57 -17.23 5.49
CA ALA A 160 -25.31 -18.48 5.39
C ALA A 160 -25.97 -18.86 6.72
N GLU A 161 -25.25 -18.71 7.83
CA GLU A 161 -25.77 -18.96 9.17
C GLU A 161 -26.88 -17.96 9.55
N ALA A 162 -26.71 -16.68 9.24
CA ALA A 162 -27.74 -15.67 9.49
C ALA A 162 -29.02 -15.95 8.69
N ARG A 163 -28.91 -16.39 7.42
CA ARG A 163 -30.06 -16.82 6.63
C ARG A 163 -30.74 -18.05 7.24
N ARG A 164 -29.97 -19.06 7.66
CA ARG A 164 -30.50 -20.26 8.32
C ARG A 164 -31.26 -19.89 9.60
N LEU A 165 -30.66 -19.06 10.47
CA LEU A 165 -31.27 -18.66 11.73
C LEU A 165 -32.57 -17.87 11.53
N ARG A 166 -32.63 -17.00 10.50
CA ARG A 166 -33.87 -16.29 10.16
C ARG A 166 -34.99 -17.26 9.79
N LEU A 167 -34.73 -18.19 8.89
CA LEU A 167 -35.72 -19.19 8.48
C LEU A 167 -36.16 -20.07 9.67
N GLU A 168 -35.22 -20.53 10.50
CA GLU A 168 -35.54 -21.29 11.73
C GLU A 168 -36.41 -20.48 12.70
N THR A 169 -36.17 -19.17 12.81
CA THR A 169 -36.94 -18.27 13.67
C THR A 169 -38.34 -18.02 13.11
N GLU A 170 -38.47 -17.84 11.80
CA GLU A 170 -39.76 -17.71 11.10
C GLU A 170 -40.61 -18.97 11.32
N ASP A 171 -40.04 -20.16 11.06
CA ASP A 171 -40.71 -21.44 11.32
C ASP A 171 -41.13 -21.60 12.78
N TYR A 172 -40.26 -21.20 13.71
CA TYR A 172 -40.57 -21.24 15.14
C TYR A 172 -41.75 -20.31 15.49
N CYS A 173 -41.72 -19.06 15.01
CA CYS A 173 -42.80 -18.10 15.21
C CYS A 173 -44.13 -18.63 14.67
N ASP A 174 -44.14 -19.15 13.45
CA ASP A 174 -45.35 -19.71 12.81
C ASP A 174 -45.92 -20.88 13.61
N GLN A 175 -45.07 -21.83 14.04
CA GLN A 175 -45.50 -22.94 14.87
C GLN A 175 -46.10 -22.48 16.20
N HIS A 176 -45.52 -21.44 16.82
CA HIS A 176 -46.04 -20.89 18.06
C HIS A 176 -47.35 -20.13 17.87
N LEU A 177 -47.49 -19.37 16.79
CA LEU A 177 -48.74 -18.68 16.43
C LEU A 177 -49.86 -19.67 16.15
N ALA A 178 -49.59 -20.75 15.39
CA ALA A 178 -50.57 -21.82 15.15
C ALA A 178 -51.02 -22.52 16.45
N LYS A 179 -50.10 -22.76 17.39
CA LYS A 179 -50.46 -23.29 18.73
C LYS A 179 -51.35 -22.32 19.49
N PHE A 180 -51.06 -21.02 19.45
CA PHE A 180 -51.89 -20.01 20.11
C PHE A 180 -53.29 -19.93 19.49
N GLU A 181 -53.41 -19.99 18.17
CA GLU A 181 -54.68 -20.02 17.46
C GLU A 181 -55.58 -21.16 17.97
N ILE A 182 -55.05 -22.39 18.04
CA ILE A 182 -55.79 -23.56 18.54
C ILE A 182 -56.27 -23.36 19.99
N ILE A 183 -55.41 -22.79 20.85
CA ILE A 183 -55.76 -22.54 22.26
C ILE A 183 -56.87 -21.47 22.35
N LEU A 184 -56.76 -20.40 21.58
CA LEU A 184 -57.74 -19.32 21.55
C LEU A 184 -59.10 -19.83 21.02
N GLU A 185 -59.12 -20.64 19.96
CA GLU A 185 -60.36 -21.27 19.49
C GLU A 185 -61.03 -22.12 20.57
N ARG A 186 -60.26 -22.94 21.27
CA ARG A 186 -60.78 -23.79 22.35
C ARG A 186 -61.36 -22.95 23.48
N THR A 187 -60.68 -21.86 23.81
CA THR A 187 -61.12 -20.90 24.83
C THR A 187 -62.41 -20.21 24.41
N LEU A 188 -62.50 -19.72 23.17
CA LEU A 188 -63.72 -19.15 22.59
C LEU A 188 -64.90 -20.14 22.59
N LYS A 189 -64.67 -21.39 22.18
CA LYS A 189 -65.68 -22.46 22.23
C LYS A 189 -66.17 -22.68 23.67
N SER A 190 -65.27 -22.68 24.65
CA SER A 190 -65.58 -22.86 26.07
C SER A 190 -66.41 -21.70 26.63
N VAL A 191 -66.04 -20.46 26.32
CA VAL A 191 -66.79 -19.25 26.71
C VAL A 191 -68.18 -19.23 26.07
N SER A 192 -68.28 -19.51 24.76
CA SER A 192 -69.57 -19.58 24.06
C SER A 192 -70.48 -20.66 24.64
N GLY A 193 -69.94 -21.85 24.94
CA GLY A 193 -70.65 -22.91 25.64
C GLY A 193 -71.11 -22.49 27.04
N GLY A 194 -70.26 -21.81 27.81
CA GLY A 194 -70.61 -21.25 29.12
C GLY A 194 -71.75 -20.23 29.03
N ARG A 195 -71.72 -19.33 28.05
CA ARG A 195 -72.79 -18.35 27.80
C ARG A 195 -74.11 -19.01 27.45
N LYS A 196 -74.11 -20.00 26.55
CA LYS A 196 -75.33 -20.74 26.18
C LYS A 196 -75.98 -21.43 27.38
N LYS A 197 -75.17 -22.07 28.25
CA LYS A 197 -75.67 -22.70 29.48
C LYS A 197 -76.36 -21.68 30.40
N LEU A 198 -75.77 -20.50 30.60
CA LEU A 198 -76.37 -19.44 31.40
C LEU A 198 -77.68 -18.91 30.80
N GLN A 199 -77.75 -18.76 29.47
CA GLN A 199 -78.99 -18.38 28.78
C GLN A 199 -80.10 -19.43 28.95
N THR A 200 -79.77 -20.72 28.85
CA THR A 200 -80.75 -21.79 29.07
C THR A 200 -81.21 -21.90 30.53
N THR A 201 -80.35 -21.58 31.50
CA THR A 201 -80.74 -21.53 32.92
C THR A 201 -81.65 -20.33 33.20
N GLY A 202 -81.44 -19.19 32.54
CA GLY A 202 -82.33 -18.02 32.65
C GLY A 202 -83.73 -18.24 32.05
N LEU A 203 -83.84 -19.07 31.00
CA LEU A 203 -85.13 -19.46 30.39
C LEU A 203 -85.90 -20.51 31.21
N ARG A 204 -85.29 -21.13 32.23
CA ARG A 204 -85.93 -22.17 33.06
C ARG A 204 -86.56 -21.63 34.35
N HIS A 205 -86.63 -20.30 34.50
CA HIS A 205 -87.16 -19.61 35.68
C HIS A 205 -88.41 -18.74 35.36
N THR A 206 -89.08 -18.93 34.22
CA THR A 206 -90.27 -18.09 33.89
C THR A 206 -91.56 -18.85 33.62
N ASP A 207 -91.56 -20.19 33.69
CA ASP A 207 -92.78 -20.97 33.42
C ASP A 207 -93.10 -21.87 34.63
N GLU A 208 -93.78 -21.31 35.64
CA GLU A 208 -94.57 -21.97 36.72
C GLU A 208 -94.96 -20.89 37.74
N ASP A 209 -96.20 -20.61 38.14
CA ASP A 209 -97.56 -20.86 37.66
C ASP A 209 -98.39 -19.81 38.42
N ASP A 210 -99.28 -19.13 37.71
CA ASP A 210 -100.17 -18.08 38.20
C ASP A 210 -101.41 -18.76 38.79
N GLY A 211 -101.49 -18.89 40.12
CA GLY A 211 -102.61 -19.55 40.78
C GLY A 211 -102.80 -19.07 42.22
N GLY A 212 -103.73 -18.12 42.41
CA GLY A 212 -104.05 -17.47 43.69
C GLY A 212 -104.49 -18.43 44.83
N PRO A 213 -104.59 -17.91 46.07
CA PRO A 213 -104.61 -18.73 47.27
C PRO A 213 -106.00 -19.29 47.59
N PRO A 214 -106.13 -20.56 48.01
CA PRO A 214 -107.31 -21.01 48.73
C PRO A 214 -107.05 -21.01 50.25
N THR A 215 -107.98 -20.36 50.93
CA THR A 215 -108.21 -20.25 52.38
C THR A 215 -108.17 -21.56 53.17
N GLU A 216 -107.73 -21.45 54.43
CA GLU A 216 -107.72 -22.47 55.49
C GLU A 216 -109.07 -23.20 55.69
N PRO A 217 -109.07 -24.32 56.43
CA PRO A 217 -109.56 -24.16 57.80
C PRO A 217 -108.76 -24.87 58.90
N ILE A 218 -109.00 -24.29 60.06
CA ILE A 218 -108.48 -24.46 61.41
C ILE A 218 -109.07 -25.70 62.15
N LEU A 219 -108.27 -26.27 63.08
CA LEU A 219 -108.61 -27.07 64.30
C LEU A 219 -108.97 -28.57 64.17
N PRO A 220 -108.90 -29.37 65.26
CA PRO A 220 -108.71 -29.03 66.69
C PRO A 220 -107.36 -29.36 67.32
#